data_AF-A0A3Q9ADK4-F1
#
_entry.id   AF-A0A3Q9ADK4-F1
#
_cell.length_a   1.000
_cell.length_b   1.000
_cell.length_c   1.000
_cell.angle_alpha   90.00
_cell.angle_beta   90.00
_cell.angle_gamma   90.00
#
_symmetry.space_group_name_H-M   'P 1'
#
loop_
_entity.id
_entity.type
_entity.pdbx_description
1 polymer ?
#
loop_
_entity_poly.entity_id
_entity_poly.type
_entity_poly.pdbx_seq_one_letter_code
_entity_poly.pdbx_strand_id
1 'polypeptide(L)'
;MDVFGRLSDYDVFAYLPQGFFVLAAADFFFGTSFVIHANWDVSTGVFVLFLSYAAGHLVAGPASRLLEAGIVHDMLKPPSVHLLLAEPSASQLSQFLLPSYFSPLSRTMRARVQTALEKAGSDLRGDEAYWVAYSVAKRDEHAKPRLANFLNVYGFCRNLSFIAAVTAELLFVQAWVAPRLDTFGSAAHEFAAAVGFALISFQLFKRYLKFYRLYSIEVFVTFATSQAGEK
;
A
#
# COMPACT_ATOMS: atom_id res chain seq x y z
N MET A 1 -7.53 11.04 30.13
CA MET A 1 -7.79 10.82 28.69
C MET A 1 -6.44 10.67 28.03
N ASP A 2 -6.14 9.46 27.56
CA ASP A 2 -4.82 9.12 27.03
C ASP A 2 -4.69 9.68 25.60
N VAL A 3 -3.90 10.75 25.43
CA VAL A 3 -3.66 11.39 24.13
C VAL A 3 -2.94 10.41 23.20
N PHE A 4 -2.13 9.50 23.75
CA PHE A 4 -1.45 8.44 23.01
C PHE A 4 -2.39 7.29 22.60
N GLY A 5 -3.50 7.09 23.32
CA GLY A 5 -4.54 6.12 22.96
C GLY A 5 -5.39 6.52 21.74
N ARG A 6 -5.16 7.70 21.14
CA ARG A 6 -5.80 8.16 19.91
C ARG A 6 -4.95 7.97 18.66
N LEU A 7 -3.68 7.62 18.79
CA LEU A 7 -2.90 7.14 17.64
C LEU A 7 -3.48 5.78 17.27
N SER A 8 -4.08 5.68 16.09
CA SER A 8 -4.50 4.38 15.61
C SER A 8 -3.28 3.52 15.31
N ASP A 9 -3.39 2.20 15.39
CA ASP A 9 -2.31 1.32 14.91
C ASP A 9 -1.92 1.67 13.47
N TYR A 10 -2.90 2.08 12.66
CA TYR A 10 -2.67 2.57 11.31
C TYR A 10 -1.72 3.78 11.29
N ASP A 11 -1.88 4.75 12.20
CA ASP A 11 -1.02 5.93 12.27
C ASP A 11 0.45 5.57 12.49
N VAL A 12 0.68 4.62 13.40
CA VAL A 12 2.02 4.16 13.75
C VAL A 12 2.63 3.35 12.61
N PHE A 13 1.90 2.40 12.03
CA PHE A 13 2.45 1.54 11.00
C PHE A 13 2.53 2.20 9.63
N ALA A 14 1.55 3.02 9.27
CA ALA A 14 1.39 3.55 7.92
C ALA A 14 1.93 4.97 7.73
N TYR A 15 2.36 5.70 8.76
CA TYR A 15 2.92 7.06 8.60
C TYR A 15 4.29 7.26 9.25
N LEU A 16 4.57 6.66 10.41
CA LEU A 16 5.86 6.91 11.07
C LEU A 16 7.07 6.35 10.29
N PRO A 17 7.12 5.06 9.89
CA PRO A 17 8.30 4.50 9.22
C PRO A 17 8.66 5.21 7.92
N GLN A 18 7.64 5.56 7.15
CA GLN A 18 7.80 6.26 5.88
C GLN A 18 8.21 7.73 6.09
N GLY A 19 7.72 8.37 7.15
CA GLY A 19 8.17 9.70 7.56
C GLY A 19 9.64 9.74 7.91
N PHE A 20 10.10 8.78 8.71
CA PHE A 20 11.54 8.59 8.97
C PHE A 20 12.34 8.40 7.69
N PHE A 21 11.80 7.66 6.73
CA PHE A 21 12.45 7.44 5.45
C PHE A 21 12.52 8.72 4.60
N VAL A 22 11.50 9.59 4.64
CA VAL A 22 11.56 10.93 4.03
C VAL A 22 12.64 11.78 4.67
N LEU A 23 12.73 11.80 6.01
CA LEU A 23 13.74 12.59 6.70
C LEU A 23 15.15 12.07 6.42
N ALA A 24 15.34 10.75 6.37
CA ALA A 24 16.62 10.16 5.99
C ALA A 24 16.99 10.48 4.53
N ALA A 25 16.02 10.47 3.61
CA ALA A 25 16.24 10.91 2.24
C ALA A 25 16.59 12.42 2.19
N ALA A 26 15.94 13.24 3.01
CA ALA A 26 16.24 14.67 3.09
C ALA A 26 17.68 14.91 3.60
N ASP A 27 18.12 14.16 4.61
CA ASP A 27 19.50 14.23 5.10
C ASP A 27 20.49 13.87 3.99
N PHE A 28 20.18 12.83 3.21
CA PHE A 28 21.02 12.39 2.12
C PHE A 28 21.11 13.44 0.98
N PHE A 29 19.98 13.97 0.51
CA PHE A 29 19.96 14.85 -0.67
C PHE A 29 20.22 16.33 -0.36
N PHE A 30 19.82 16.80 0.82
CA PHE A 30 19.89 18.22 1.18
C PHE A 30 20.93 18.48 2.28
N GLY A 31 21.62 17.45 2.77
CA GLY A 31 22.64 17.59 3.82
C GLY A 31 22.06 17.96 5.19
N THR A 32 20.77 17.71 5.43
CA THR A 32 20.18 17.85 6.77
C THR A 32 20.71 16.74 7.68
N SER A 33 20.41 16.79 8.99
CA SER A 33 20.85 15.77 9.96
C SER A 33 19.73 15.44 10.95
N PHE A 34 18.52 15.23 10.44
CA PHE A 34 17.38 14.85 11.25
C PHE A 34 17.49 13.40 11.75
N VAL A 35 18.02 12.50 10.94
CA VAL A 35 18.12 11.05 11.16
C VAL A 35 19.53 10.53 10.91
N ILE A 36 20.09 10.76 9.73
CA ILE A 36 21.44 10.32 9.38
C ILE A 36 22.44 11.27 10.05
N HIS A 37 23.45 10.70 10.70
CA HIS A 37 24.47 11.43 11.48
C HIS A 37 23.92 12.27 12.65
N ALA A 38 22.66 12.08 13.02
CA ALA A 38 22.03 12.81 14.09
C ALA A 38 22.51 12.29 15.46
N ASN A 39 22.83 13.20 16.37
CA ASN A 39 23.01 12.90 17.79
C ASN A 39 21.75 13.35 18.53
N TRP A 40 20.83 12.41 18.77
CA TRP A 40 19.56 12.73 19.42
C TRP A 40 19.70 12.82 20.94
N ASP A 41 19.33 13.97 21.48
CA ASP A 41 18.80 14.03 22.84
C ASP A 41 17.30 13.70 22.84
N VAL A 42 16.72 13.58 24.04
CA VAL A 42 15.30 13.20 24.20
C VAL A 42 14.37 14.19 23.48
N SER A 43 14.64 15.49 23.58
CA SER A 43 13.84 16.53 22.92
C SER A 43 13.88 16.42 21.40
N THR A 44 15.07 16.19 20.84
CA THR A 44 15.28 16.05 19.40
C THR A 44 14.61 14.77 18.90
N GLY A 45 14.73 13.67 19.62
CA GLY A 45 14.05 12.41 19.28
C GLY A 45 12.53 12.58 19.23
N VAL A 46 11.94 13.27 20.20
CA VAL A 46 10.50 13.58 20.20
C VAL A 46 10.12 14.48 19.03
N PHE A 47 10.92 15.51 18.74
CA PHE A 47 10.69 16.40 17.60
C PHE A 47 10.74 15.65 16.26
N VAL A 48 11.75 14.80 16.05
CA VAL A 48 11.90 13.98 14.84
C VAL A 48 10.74 13.00 14.70
N LEU A 49 10.22 12.45 15.80
CA LEU A 49 9.04 11.59 15.78
C LEU A 49 7.80 12.34 15.25
N PHE A 50 7.54 13.56 15.74
CA PHE A 50 6.44 14.40 15.25
C PHE A 50 6.63 14.79 13.79
N LEU A 51 7.85 15.19 13.42
CA LEU A 51 8.18 15.57 12.05
C LEU A 51 8.02 14.38 11.09
N SER A 52 8.44 13.18 11.51
CA SER A 52 8.21 11.94 10.77
C SER A 52 6.73 11.67 10.59
N TYR A 53 5.92 11.80 11.64
CA TYR A 53 4.47 11.62 11.53
C TYR A 53 3.85 12.57 10.49
N ALA A 54 4.19 13.85 10.56
CA ALA A 54 3.72 14.86 9.61
C ALA A 54 4.18 14.57 8.18
N ALA A 55 5.47 14.26 7.98
CA ALA A 55 6.03 13.89 6.67
C ALA A 55 5.34 12.64 6.10
N GLY A 56 5.04 11.65 6.94
CA GLY A 56 4.32 10.46 6.54
C GLY A 56 2.93 10.75 6.01
N HIS A 57 2.17 11.63 6.67
CA HIS A 57 0.87 12.09 6.18
C HIS A 57 0.98 12.82 4.84
N LEU A 58 1.97 13.70 4.70
CA LEU A 58 2.20 14.44 3.46
C LEU A 58 2.48 13.50 2.27
N VAL A 59 3.22 12.41 2.49
CA VAL A 59 3.49 11.39 1.47
C VAL A 59 2.26 10.57 1.11
N ALA A 60 1.40 10.26 2.08
CA ALA A 60 0.30 9.34 1.87
C ALA A 60 -0.72 9.83 0.84
N GLY A 61 -0.93 11.15 0.76
CA GLY A 61 -1.81 11.77 -0.23
C GLY A 61 -1.37 11.51 -1.68
N PRO A 62 -0.16 11.97 -2.09
CA PRO A 62 0.41 11.67 -3.40
C PRO A 62 0.51 10.18 -3.70
N ALA A 63 0.91 9.35 -2.72
CA ALA A 63 1.00 7.91 -2.89
C ALA A 63 -0.36 7.28 -3.22
N SER A 64 -1.44 7.68 -2.53
CA SER A 64 -2.80 7.24 -2.86
C SER A 64 -3.23 7.72 -4.24
N ARG A 65 -2.99 9.00 -4.57
CA ARG A 65 -3.37 9.54 -5.89
C ARG A 65 -2.67 8.83 -7.05
N LEU A 66 -1.37 8.60 -6.95
CA LEU A 66 -0.58 8.03 -8.04
C LEU A 66 -0.68 6.51 -8.11
N LEU A 67 -0.45 5.82 -7.00
CA LEU A 67 -0.41 4.35 -7.01
C LEU A 67 -1.81 3.74 -6.94
N GLU A 68 -2.68 4.24 -6.07
CA GLU A 68 -4.00 3.65 -5.87
C GLU A 68 -5.02 4.15 -6.89
N ALA A 69 -5.21 5.47 -7.03
CA ALA A 69 -6.15 5.99 -8.01
C ALA A 69 -5.62 5.82 -9.45
N GLY A 70 -4.41 6.29 -9.73
CA GLY A 70 -3.81 6.20 -11.07
C GLY A 70 -3.51 4.75 -11.50
N ILE A 71 -2.54 4.10 -10.86
CA ILE A 71 -2.11 2.77 -11.33
C ILE A 71 -3.19 1.72 -11.04
N VAL A 72 -3.71 1.63 -9.81
CA VAL A 72 -4.62 0.53 -9.48
C VAL A 72 -6.02 0.74 -10.03
N HIS A 73 -6.69 1.86 -9.78
CA HIS A 73 -8.06 2.07 -10.23
C HIS A 73 -8.16 2.29 -11.75
N ASP A 74 -7.29 3.11 -12.34
CA ASP A 74 -7.41 3.42 -13.76
C ASP A 74 -6.81 2.32 -14.64
N MET A 75 -5.58 1.87 -14.35
CA MET A 75 -4.86 0.90 -15.20
C MET A 75 -5.15 -0.56 -14.84
N LEU A 76 -4.96 -0.97 -13.58
CA LEU A 76 -5.03 -2.38 -13.20
C LEU A 76 -6.44 -2.86 -12.88
N LYS A 77 -7.36 -1.96 -12.55
CA LYS A 77 -8.66 -2.19 -11.89
C LYS A 77 -8.52 -2.79 -10.48
N PRO A 78 -9.42 -2.45 -9.54
CA PRO A 78 -9.36 -2.95 -8.17
C PRO A 78 -9.60 -4.47 -8.10
N PRO A 79 -9.13 -5.15 -7.03
CA PRO A 79 -9.33 -6.59 -6.88
C PRO A 79 -10.79 -7.01 -6.88
N SER A 80 -11.70 -6.13 -6.45
CA SER A 80 -13.15 -6.34 -6.47
C SER A 80 -13.67 -6.79 -7.83
N VAL A 81 -13.10 -6.22 -8.90
CA VAL A 81 -13.44 -6.56 -10.29
C VAL A 81 -12.91 -7.94 -10.65
N HIS A 82 -11.62 -8.21 -10.40
CA HIS A 82 -10.93 -9.43 -10.83
C HIS A 82 -11.41 -10.69 -10.11
N LEU A 83 -11.72 -10.57 -8.81
CA LEU A 83 -12.08 -11.71 -7.96
C LEU A 83 -13.36 -12.41 -8.40
N LEU A 84 -14.28 -11.69 -9.04
CA LEU A 84 -15.58 -12.19 -9.47
C LEU A 84 -15.62 -12.64 -10.94
N LEU A 85 -14.53 -12.46 -11.69
CA LEU A 85 -14.42 -12.92 -13.07
C LEU A 85 -14.33 -14.44 -13.18
N ALA A 86 -14.69 -14.97 -14.35
CA ALA A 86 -14.54 -16.38 -14.65
C ALA A 86 -13.08 -16.78 -14.88
N GLU A 87 -12.36 -15.93 -15.61
CA GLU A 87 -10.99 -16.12 -16.02
C GLU A 87 -10.17 -14.84 -15.71
N PRO A 88 -8.84 -14.95 -15.56
CA PRO A 88 -7.97 -13.79 -15.37
C PRO A 88 -8.12 -12.77 -16.52
N SER A 89 -8.30 -11.49 -16.18
CA SER A 89 -8.38 -10.39 -17.15
C SER A 89 -7.13 -9.52 -17.06
N ALA A 90 -6.06 -9.93 -17.73
CA ALA A 90 -4.82 -9.17 -17.82
C ALA A 90 -3.94 -9.66 -18.98
N SER A 91 -3.03 -8.80 -19.45
CA SER A 91 -2.00 -9.18 -20.43
C SER A 91 -1.08 -10.26 -19.87
N GLN A 92 -0.42 -11.04 -20.74
CA GLN A 92 0.54 -12.08 -20.32
C GLN A 92 1.69 -11.51 -19.47
N LEU A 93 2.18 -10.30 -19.80
CA LEU A 93 3.22 -9.64 -19.03
C LEU A 93 2.74 -9.26 -17.62
N SER A 94 1.53 -8.70 -17.51
CA SER A 94 0.92 -8.36 -16.23
C SER A 94 0.69 -9.60 -15.37
N GLN A 95 0.25 -10.71 -15.97
CA GLN A 95 0.08 -11.99 -15.27
C GLN A 95 1.43 -12.59 -14.85
N PHE A 96 2.50 -12.41 -15.62
CA PHE A 96 3.84 -12.84 -15.23
C PHE A 96 4.39 -12.04 -14.03
N LEU A 97 4.24 -10.72 -14.06
CA LEU A 97 4.74 -9.84 -13.00
C LEU A 97 3.90 -9.92 -11.71
N LEU A 98 2.59 -10.07 -11.86
CA LEU A 98 1.57 -10.00 -10.80
C LEU A 98 0.56 -11.17 -10.87
N PRO A 99 1.02 -12.44 -10.85
CA PRO A 99 0.18 -13.60 -11.15
C PRO A 99 -1.02 -13.73 -10.20
N SER A 100 -0.79 -13.53 -8.91
CA SER A 100 -1.84 -13.68 -7.91
C SER A 100 -2.84 -12.53 -7.92
N TYR A 101 -2.51 -11.35 -8.45
CA TYR A 101 -3.39 -10.17 -8.38
C TYR A 101 -4.64 -10.35 -9.24
N PHE A 102 -4.45 -10.80 -10.49
CA PHE A 102 -5.52 -11.01 -11.47
C PHE A 102 -6.23 -12.36 -11.35
N SER A 103 -5.81 -13.19 -10.40
CA SER A 103 -6.40 -14.51 -10.20
C SER A 103 -7.82 -14.38 -9.60
N PRO A 104 -8.85 -14.97 -10.24
CA PRO A 104 -10.20 -14.97 -9.69
C PRO A 104 -10.30 -15.80 -8.41
N LEU A 105 -11.42 -15.69 -7.69
CA LEU A 105 -11.76 -16.62 -6.62
C LEU A 105 -11.97 -18.03 -7.17
N SER A 106 -11.76 -19.04 -6.31
CA SER A 106 -12.08 -20.43 -6.66
C SER A 106 -13.54 -20.55 -7.11
N ARG A 107 -13.82 -21.41 -8.09
CA ARG A 107 -15.16 -21.56 -8.69
C ARG A 107 -16.25 -21.72 -7.63
N THR A 108 -15.99 -22.54 -6.60
CA THR A 108 -16.93 -22.78 -5.48
C THR A 108 -17.17 -21.53 -4.64
N MET A 109 -16.10 -20.80 -4.28
CA MET A 109 -16.26 -19.58 -3.46
C MET A 109 -16.95 -18.47 -4.25
N ARG A 110 -16.58 -18.30 -5.52
CA ARG A 110 -17.19 -17.33 -6.43
C ARG A 110 -18.69 -17.58 -6.59
N ALA A 111 -19.12 -18.83 -6.77
CA ALA A 111 -20.54 -19.17 -6.82
C ALA A 111 -21.27 -18.81 -5.50
N ARG A 112 -20.65 -19.07 -4.34
CA ARG A 112 -21.23 -18.67 -3.03
C ARG A 112 -21.38 -17.16 -2.90
N VAL A 113 -20.36 -16.41 -3.31
CA VAL A 113 -20.40 -14.94 -3.30
C VAL A 113 -21.47 -14.42 -4.25
N GLN A 114 -21.57 -14.97 -5.46
CA GLN A 114 -22.61 -14.60 -6.43
C GLN A 114 -24.02 -14.86 -5.90
N THR A 115 -24.29 -16.04 -5.33
CA THR A 115 -25.58 -16.33 -4.69
C THR A 115 -25.88 -15.39 -3.53
N ALA A 116 -24.88 -15.04 -2.71
CA ALA A 116 -25.06 -14.08 -1.62
C ALA A 116 -25.36 -12.67 -2.16
N LEU A 117 -24.72 -12.26 -3.25
CA LEU A 117 -24.97 -10.98 -3.92
C LEU A 117 -26.37 -10.95 -4.53
N GLU A 118 -26.78 -12.00 -5.24
CA GLU A 118 -28.12 -12.12 -5.83
C GLU A 118 -29.23 -11.97 -4.79
N LYS A 119 -29.05 -12.54 -3.59
CA LYS A 119 -29.98 -12.35 -2.46
C LYS A 119 -30.04 -10.91 -1.98
N ALA A 120 -28.90 -10.21 -2.01
CA ALA A 120 -28.80 -8.80 -1.59
C ALA A 120 -29.22 -7.81 -2.69
N GLY A 121 -29.26 -8.25 -3.96
CA GLY A 121 -29.65 -7.46 -5.13
C GLY A 121 -29.21 -8.14 -6.45
N SER A 122 -30.05 -8.07 -7.49
CA SER A 122 -29.94 -8.95 -8.67
C SER A 122 -28.85 -8.62 -9.69
N ASP A 123 -28.07 -7.54 -9.56
CA ASP A 123 -27.04 -7.16 -10.56
C ASP A 123 -25.83 -6.40 -9.97
N LEU A 124 -25.45 -6.69 -8.72
CA LEU A 124 -24.31 -6.00 -8.09
C LEU A 124 -22.99 -6.47 -8.72
N ARG A 125 -22.19 -5.55 -9.28
CA ARG A 125 -20.89 -5.85 -9.90
C ARG A 125 -19.81 -4.87 -9.46
N GLY A 126 -18.54 -5.29 -9.58
CA GLY A 126 -17.39 -4.44 -9.30
C GLY A 126 -17.44 -3.80 -7.91
N ASP A 127 -17.37 -2.47 -7.88
CA ASP A 127 -17.33 -1.71 -6.63
C ASP A 127 -18.68 -1.75 -5.87
N GLU A 128 -19.81 -1.85 -6.55
CA GLU A 128 -21.12 -1.98 -5.90
C GLU A 128 -21.21 -3.27 -5.08
N ALA A 129 -20.81 -4.39 -5.70
CA ALA A 129 -20.73 -5.68 -5.03
C ALA A 129 -19.78 -5.62 -3.82
N TYR A 130 -18.65 -4.94 -3.97
CA TYR A 130 -17.69 -4.76 -2.89
C TYR A 130 -18.29 -3.96 -1.73
N TRP A 131 -18.95 -2.83 -1.97
CA TRP A 131 -19.51 -1.99 -0.90
C TRP A 131 -20.64 -2.68 -0.13
N VAL A 132 -21.47 -3.45 -0.83
CA VAL A 132 -22.51 -4.28 -0.19
C VAL A 132 -21.85 -5.33 0.71
N ALA A 133 -20.87 -6.08 0.19
CA ALA A 133 -20.14 -7.08 0.98
C ALA A 133 -19.39 -6.45 2.16
N TYR A 134 -18.75 -5.30 1.96
CA TYR A 134 -18.00 -4.57 2.97
C TYR A 134 -18.88 -4.11 4.13
N SER A 135 -20.14 -3.73 3.85
CA SER A 135 -21.10 -3.30 4.87
C SER A 135 -21.38 -4.39 5.92
N VAL A 136 -21.29 -5.67 5.51
CA VAL A 136 -21.41 -6.84 6.37
C VAL A 136 -20.07 -7.15 7.02
N ALA A 137 -19.00 -7.28 6.23
CA ALA A 137 -17.68 -7.70 6.71
C ALA A 137 -17.10 -6.78 7.80
N LYS A 138 -17.36 -5.47 7.73
CA LYS A 138 -16.86 -4.50 8.74
C LYS A 138 -17.51 -4.64 10.12
N ARG A 139 -18.65 -5.34 10.21
CA ARG A 139 -19.39 -5.59 11.45
C ARG A 139 -19.10 -6.96 12.05
N ASP A 140 -18.48 -7.85 11.29
CA ASP A 140 -18.10 -9.19 11.74
C ASP A 140 -16.91 -9.12 12.72
N GLU A 141 -17.06 -9.72 13.90
CA GLU A 141 -16.09 -9.65 14.99
C GLU A 141 -14.75 -10.33 14.64
N HIS A 142 -14.77 -11.32 13.75
CA HIS A 142 -13.57 -12.07 13.33
C HIS A 142 -12.88 -11.43 12.13
N ALA A 143 -13.65 -10.89 11.18
CA ALA A 143 -13.13 -10.27 9.97
C ALA A 143 -12.58 -8.86 10.24
N LYS A 144 -13.23 -8.07 11.09
CA LYS A 144 -12.82 -6.68 11.41
C LYS A 144 -11.35 -6.53 11.78
N PRO A 145 -10.78 -7.28 12.75
CA PRO A 145 -9.36 -7.15 13.08
C PRO A 145 -8.44 -7.55 11.93
N ARG A 146 -8.84 -8.54 11.12
CA ARG A 146 -8.06 -8.98 9.96
C ARG A 146 -8.06 -7.95 8.85
N LEU A 147 -9.22 -7.33 8.58
CA LEU A 147 -9.36 -6.22 7.65
C LEU A 147 -8.52 -5.02 8.09
N ALA A 148 -8.54 -4.66 9.39
CA ALA A 148 -7.70 -3.60 9.93
C ALA A 148 -6.20 -3.89 9.73
N ASN A 149 -5.76 -5.12 9.99
CA ASN A 149 -4.38 -5.51 9.75
C ASN A 149 -3.99 -5.41 8.26
N PHE A 150 -4.83 -5.90 7.36
CA PHE A 150 -4.58 -5.75 5.92
C PHE A 150 -4.56 -4.29 5.48
N LEU A 151 -5.45 -3.46 6.03
CA LEU A 151 -5.49 -2.01 5.80
C LEU A 151 -4.17 -1.34 6.18
N ASN A 152 -3.68 -1.62 7.39
CA ASN A 152 -2.42 -1.09 7.90
C ASN A 152 -1.24 -1.49 6.99
N VAL A 153 -1.11 -2.78 6.70
CA VAL A 153 0.05 -3.30 5.95
C VAL A 153 0.00 -2.88 4.48
N TYR A 154 -1.18 -2.84 3.84
CA TYR A 154 -1.25 -2.35 2.46
C TYR A 154 -0.93 -0.85 2.40
N GLY A 155 -1.43 -0.03 3.34
CA GLY A 155 -1.15 1.40 3.39
C GLY A 155 0.34 1.69 3.56
N PHE A 156 0.98 0.98 4.50
CA PHE A 156 2.43 0.99 4.69
C PHE A 156 3.18 0.64 3.40
N CYS A 157 2.85 -0.49 2.76
CA CYS A 157 3.53 -0.91 1.52
C CYS A 157 3.35 0.09 0.37
N ARG A 158 2.15 0.66 0.19
CA ARG A 158 1.86 1.65 -0.86
C ARG A 158 2.73 2.89 -0.69
N ASN A 159 2.70 3.48 0.50
CA ASN A 159 3.39 4.73 0.75
C ASN A 159 4.92 4.56 0.74
N LEU A 160 5.45 3.47 1.31
CA LEU A 160 6.89 3.21 1.31
C LEU A 160 7.38 2.85 -0.11
N SER A 161 6.56 2.14 -0.90
CA SER A 161 6.83 1.92 -2.33
C SER A 161 6.98 3.25 -3.07
N PHE A 162 6.09 4.21 -2.81
CA PHE A 162 6.12 5.52 -3.43
C PHE A 162 7.39 6.30 -3.06
N ILE A 163 7.75 6.42 -1.77
CA ILE A 163 8.98 7.14 -1.39
C ILE A 163 10.21 6.44 -1.97
N ALA A 164 10.27 5.10 -1.93
CA ALA A 164 11.39 4.37 -2.52
C ALA A 164 11.52 4.64 -4.03
N ALA A 165 10.41 4.81 -4.77
CA ALA A 165 10.45 5.20 -6.18
C ALA A 165 11.00 6.62 -6.35
N VAL A 166 10.53 7.58 -5.55
CA VAL A 166 11.02 8.97 -5.59
C VAL A 166 12.50 9.05 -5.24
N THR A 167 12.94 8.34 -4.19
CA THR A 167 14.37 8.26 -3.82
C THR A 167 15.20 7.62 -4.94
N ALA A 168 14.70 6.56 -5.58
CA ALA A 168 15.37 5.96 -6.73
C ALA A 168 15.51 6.95 -7.90
N GLU A 169 14.46 7.70 -8.20
CA GLU A 169 14.47 8.71 -9.26
C GLU A 169 15.46 9.84 -8.95
N LEU A 170 15.46 10.36 -7.73
CA LEU A 170 16.41 11.40 -7.30
C LEU A 170 17.87 10.91 -7.36
N LEU A 171 18.14 9.68 -6.89
CA LEU A 171 19.48 9.08 -7.01
C LEU A 171 19.89 8.87 -8.47
N PHE A 172 18.96 8.50 -9.34
CA PHE A 172 19.23 8.33 -10.76
C PHE A 172 19.56 9.66 -11.43
N VAL A 173 18.78 10.71 -11.14
CA VAL A 173 19.04 12.08 -11.62
C VAL A 173 20.40 12.56 -11.10
N GLN A 174 20.72 12.31 -9.83
CA GLN A 174 22.01 12.63 -9.24
C GLN A 174 23.15 11.89 -9.95
N ALA A 175 23.07 10.58 -10.11
CA ALA A 175 24.07 9.79 -10.83
C ALA A 175 24.27 10.23 -12.29
N TRP A 176 23.25 10.83 -12.89
CA TRP A 176 23.29 11.34 -14.27
C TRP A 176 23.85 12.77 -14.39
N VAL A 177 23.50 13.65 -13.44
CA VAL A 177 23.80 15.10 -13.49
C VAL A 177 25.00 15.47 -12.62
N ALA A 178 25.09 14.91 -11.40
CA ALA A 178 26.09 15.22 -10.39
C ALA A 178 27.52 14.68 -10.61
N PRO A 179 27.82 13.73 -11.55
CA PRO A 179 29.22 13.46 -11.92
C PRO A 179 29.94 14.70 -12.48
N ARG A 180 29.20 15.79 -12.76
CA ARG A 180 29.71 17.08 -13.20
C ARG A 180 29.90 18.11 -12.07
N LEU A 181 29.51 17.79 -10.83
CA LEU A 181 29.43 18.74 -9.71
C LEU A 181 30.25 18.30 -8.47
N ASP A 182 30.93 17.14 -8.49
CA ASP A 182 31.82 16.62 -7.41
C ASP A 182 31.20 16.58 -6.00
N THR A 183 29.87 16.60 -5.92
CA THR A 183 29.15 16.87 -4.67
C THR A 183 28.98 15.64 -3.76
N PHE A 184 28.88 14.42 -4.30
CA PHE A 184 28.60 13.21 -3.49
C PHE A 184 29.13 11.93 -4.17
N GLY A 185 29.88 11.11 -3.41
CA GLY A 185 30.20 9.72 -3.76
C GLY A 185 30.81 9.50 -5.16
N SER A 186 30.76 8.26 -5.65
CA SER A 186 30.98 7.99 -7.08
C SER A 186 29.65 7.67 -7.76
N ALA A 187 29.46 8.15 -8.98
CA ALA A 187 28.25 7.96 -9.77
C ALA A 187 27.77 6.49 -9.84
N ALA A 188 28.73 5.55 -9.82
CA ALA A 188 28.44 4.12 -9.80
C ALA A 188 27.71 3.67 -8.51
N HIS A 189 28.07 4.22 -7.35
CA HIS A 189 27.39 3.92 -6.09
C HIS A 189 25.97 4.49 -6.07
N GLU A 190 25.78 5.72 -6.55
CA GLU A 190 24.46 6.36 -6.63
C GLU A 190 23.54 5.61 -7.58
N PHE A 191 24.04 5.21 -8.75
CA PHE A 191 23.29 4.38 -9.69
C PHE A 191 22.91 3.02 -9.10
N ALA A 192 23.86 2.34 -8.44
CA ALA A 192 23.58 1.07 -7.78
C ALA A 192 22.52 1.22 -6.66
N ALA A 193 22.60 2.29 -5.87
CA ALA A 193 21.60 2.62 -4.86
C ALA A 193 20.23 2.91 -5.50
N ALA A 194 20.19 3.67 -6.60
CA ALA A 194 18.96 3.94 -7.35
C ALA A 194 18.28 2.64 -7.81
N VAL A 195 19.04 1.72 -8.41
CA VAL A 195 18.53 0.39 -8.80
C VAL A 195 18.03 -0.38 -7.58
N GLY A 196 18.76 -0.36 -6.47
CA GLY A 196 18.33 -0.99 -5.21
C GLY A 196 16.98 -0.44 -4.72
N PHE A 197 16.82 0.88 -4.67
CA PHE A 197 15.56 1.52 -4.26
C PHE A 197 14.43 1.27 -5.26
N ALA A 198 14.70 1.23 -6.57
CA ALA A 198 13.70 0.87 -7.58
C ALA A 198 13.19 -0.57 -7.38
N LEU A 199 14.08 -1.52 -7.10
CA LEU A 199 13.71 -2.90 -6.79
C LEU A 199 12.90 -3.00 -5.50
N ILE A 200 13.31 -2.29 -4.43
CA ILE A 200 12.56 -2.23 -3.16
C ILE A 200 11.17 -1.64 -3.41
N SER A 201 11.08 -0.54 -4.14
CA SER A 201 9.82 0.11 -4.51
C SER A 201 8.89 -0.86 -5.22
N PHE A 202 9.40 -1.56 -6.24
CA PHE A 202 8.61 -2.53 -6.99
C PHE A 202 8.14 -3.70 -6.12
N GLN A 203 9.00 -4.24 -5.25
CA GLN A 203 8.59 -5.33 -4.35
C GLN A 203 7.55 -4.88 -3.31
N LEU A 204 7.67 -3.67 -2.78
CA LEU A 204 6.67 -3.09 -1.89
C LEU A 204 5.36 -2.83 -2.64
N PHE A 205 5.40 -2.41 -3.89
CA PHE A 205 4.23 -2.27 -4.74
C PHE A 205 3.51 -3.62 -4.92
N LYS A 206 4.26 -4.70 -5.21
CA LYS A 206 3.72 -6.06 -5.28
C LYS A 206 3.07 -6.50 -3.96
N ARG A 207 3.69 -6.18 -2.83
CA ARG A 207 3.12 -6.46 -1.50
C ARG A 207 1.86 -5.66 -1.24
N TYR A 208 1.83 -4.38 -1.61
CA TYR A 208 0.63 -3.54 -1.56
C TYR A 208 -0.53 -4.21 -2.32
N LEU A 209 -0.31 -4.59 -3.59
CA LEU A 209 -1.33 -5.28 -4.40
C LEU A 209 -1.78 -6.60 -3.78
N LYS A 210 -0.84 -7.38 -3.21
CA LYS A 210 -1.15 -8.63 -2.50
C LYS A 210 -2.09 -8.37 -1.32
N PHE A 211 -1.78 -7.41 -0.46
CA PHE A 211 -2.60 -7.12 0.72
C PHE A 211 -3.93 -6.47 0.37
N TYR A 212 -3.97 -5.63 -0.67
CA TYR A 212 -5.23 -5.08 -1.16
C TYR A 212 -6.16 -6.19 -1.71
N ARG A 213 -5.58 -7.17 -2.40
CA ARG A 213 -6.32 -8.36 -2.82
C ARG A 213 -6.80 -9.20 -1.63
N LEU A 214 -5.95 -9.48 -0.65
CA LEU A 214 -6.34 -10.23 0.54
C LEU A 214 -7.45 -9.54 1.34
N TYR A 215 -7.36 -8.20 1.45
CA TYR A 215 -8.43 -7.38 2.02
C TYR A 215 -9.76 -7.61 1.29
N SER A 216 -9.75 -7.53 -0.04
CA SER A 216 -10.95 -7.72 -0.86
C SER A 216 -11.50 -9.14 -0.79
N ILE A 217 -10.62 -10.16 -0.70
CA ILE A 217 -11.04 -11.55 -0.49
C ILE A 217 -11.75 -11.72 0.84
N GLU A 218 -11.17 -11.19 1.93
CA GLU A 218 -11.77 -11.31 3.25
C GLU A 218 -13.18 -10.69 3.24
N VAL A 219 -13.35 -9.52 2.62
CA VAL A 219 -14.66 -8.88 2.44
C VAL A 219 -15.68 -9.82 1.78
N PHE A 220 -15.35 -10.41 0.63
CA PHE A 220 -16.29 -11.28 -0.07
C PHE A 220 -16.53 -12.62 0.62
N VAL A 221 -15.48 -13.21 1.18
CA VAL A 221 -15.59 -14.50 1.89
C VAL A 221 -16.48 -14.33 3.12
N THR A 222 -16.23 -13.30 3.95
CA THR A 222 -17.05 -13.02 5.13
C THR A 222 -18.50 -12.79 4.74
N PHE A 223 -18.75 -11.96 3.72
CA PHE A 223 -20.10 -11.71 3.22
C PHE A 223 -20.83 -13.00 2.81
N ALA A 224 -20.18 -13.86 2.02
CA ALA A 224 -20.76 -15.12 1.58
C ALA A 224 -21.02 -16.09 2.74
N THR A 225 -20.15 -16.09 3.77
CA THR A 225 -20.34 -16.94 4.96
C THR A 225 -21.46 -16.45 5.86
N SER A 226 -21.60 -15.13 6.08
CA SER A 226 -22.67 -14.57 6.91
C SER A 226 -24.05 -14.84 6.28
N GLN A 227 -24.17 -14.68 4.95
CA GLN A 227 -25.40 -14.97 4.21
C GLN A 227 -25.76 -16.47 4.12
N ALA A 228 -24.83 -17.35 4.46
CA ALA A 228 -25.09 -18.78 4.57
C ALA A 228 -25.60 -19.19 5.96
N GLY A 229 -25.26 -18.42 7.00
CA GLY A 229 -25.66 -18.66 8.40
C GLY A 229 -27.04 -18.11 8.78
N GLU A 230 -27.64 -17.23 7.97
CA GLU A 230 -29.01 -16.71 8.15
C GLU A 230 -30.11 -17.68 7.65
N LYS A 231 -29.82 -18.98 7.53
CA LYS A 231 -30.80 -20.04 7.24
C LYS A 231 -31.25 -20.72 8.52
#